data_AF-A0A150GN31-F1
#
_entry.id   AF-A0A150GN31-F1
#
_cell.length_a   1.000
_cell.length_b   1.000
_cell.length_c   1.000
_cell.angle_alpha   90.00
_cell.angle_beta   90.00
_cell.angle_gamma   90.00
#
_symmetry.space_group_name_H-M   'P 1'
#
loop_
_entity.id
_entity.type
_entity.pdbx_description
1 polymer ?
#
loop_
_entity_poly.entity_id
_entity_poly.type
_entity_poly.pdbx_seq_one_letter_code
_entity_poly.pdbx_strand_id
1 'polypeptide(L)'
;MAMTFSNEAAREAAFHTILGPYLRSPIHSHFPDKCASLASTDGSIIHVIHVAMDGHLRQFKVPVYLEEVKVEVGSSGDPYFEGQRYYQLYLTNESLAPVVQRSVLPALFVELVGPHMRVSLLASPEDACVVCEPVTPFLHFFNMLSSQPDHMARVARVLRALKCSIGLLRGAYDELAKSLAAGHSASPAAAPPSQPGRDPSLQLPYPLRPGSGFRKVEAVLMARGATNRLYVAEQEDSGRQVVVKFASAISKDAIRVHHAWAAAGLAPALLSERRLPCGLTMLVMERLRPEDGWAMFRSLAPELKLQLNEEVLKKLEDAHGVDVDGKGKAVHADMRQANVMIKMCEDGQEPARPLQVRFLDFDWSGLVGQTRLPPFMRERLPGYTTGVAATQEYDRALWRLEMEKGDS
;
A
#
# COMPACT_ATOMS: atom_id res chain seq x y z
N MET A 1 22.38 26.47 -25.11
CA MET A 1 23.30 25.32 -25.13
C MET A 1 23.02 24.46 -23.91
N ALA A 2 22.97 23.14 -24.07
CA ALA A 2 22.96 22.24 -22.92
C ALA A 2 24.33 22.32 -22.24
N MET A 3 24.36 22.48 -20.91
CA MET A 3 25.62 22.39 -20.17
C MET A 3 26.05 20.93 -20.14
N THR A 4 27.31 20.67 -20.46
CA THR A 4 27.96 19.37 -20.27
C THR A 4 28.95 19.49 -19.12
N PHE A 5 29.15 18.40 -18.39
CA PHE A 5 30.04 18.36 -17.24
C PHE A 5 31.14 17.32 -17.49
N SER A 6 32.36 17.64 -17.12
CA SER A 6 33.53 16.79 -17.35
C SER A 6 33.64 15.64 -16.34
N ASN A 7 32.97 15.73 -15.19
CA ASN A 7 32.95 14.71 -14.14
C ASN A 7 31.73 14.90 -13.20
N GLU A 8 31.54 13.95 -12.27
CA GLU A 8 30.44 13.94 -11.29
C GLU A 8 30.48 15.16 -10.37
N ALA A 9 31.64 15.48 -9.80
CA ALA A 9 31.80 16.60 -8.85
C ALA A 9 31.43 17.97 -9.45
N ALA A 10 31.84 18.24 -10.70
CA ALA A 10 31.48 19.48 -11.39
C ALA A 10 29.97 19.60 -11.62
N ARG A 11 29.31 18.46 -11.86
CA ARG A 11 27.87 18.40 -12.07
C ARG A 11 27.10 18.54 -10.77
N GLU A 12 27.51 17.82 -9.74
CA GLU A 12 26.98 17.92 -8.38
C GLU A 12 27.01 19.39 -7.92
N ALA A 13 28.18 20.05 -7.99
CA ALA A 13 28.33 21.44 -7.57
C ALA A 13 27.39 22.40 -8.34
N ALA A 14 27.27 22.22 -9.66
CA ALA A 14 26.36 23.03 -10.48
C ALA A 14 24.90 22.79 -10.09
N PHE A 15 24.52 21.54 -9.81
CA PHE A 15 23.17 21.21 -9.41
C PHE A 15 22.84 21.76 -8.01
N HIS A 16 23.73 21.61 -7.03
CA HIS A 16 23.56 22.13 -5.68
C HIS A 16 23.41 23.65 -5.66
N THR A 17 24.17 24.35 -6.52
CA THR A 17 24.10 25.81 -6.68
C THR A 17 22.71 26.28 -7.14
N ILE A 18 22.02 25.47 -7.93
CA ILE A 18 20.69 25.81 -8.47
C ILE A 18 19.58 25.29 -7.54
N LEU A 19 19.62 23.99 -7.20
CA LEU A 19 18.54 23.33 -6.48
C LEU A 19 18.52 23.69 -4.99
N GLY A 20 19.68 23.82 -4.34
CA GLY A 20 19.77 24.12 -2.91
C GLY A 20 19.01 25.41 -2.53
N PRO A 21 19.28 26.56 -3.18
CA PRO A 21 18.54 27.79 -2.96
C PRO A 21 17.04 27.65 -3.25
N TYR A 22 16.66 26.92 -4.30
CA TYR A 22 15.27 26.68 -4.64
C TYR A 22 14.54 25.90 -3.53
N LEU A 23 15.15 24.83 -3.01
CA LEU A 23 14.66 24.03 -1.89
C LEU A 23 14.76 24.74 -0.54
N ARG A 24 15.41 25.92 -0.49
CA ARG A 24 15.68 26.69 0.73
C ARG A 24 16.43 25.86 1.78
N SER A 25 17.28 24.96 1.31
CA SER A 25 18.05 24.06 2.15
C SER A 25 19.36 23.77 1.43
N PRO A 26 20.51 24.00 2.08
CA PRO A 26 21.77 23.65 1.46
C PRO A 26 21.85 22.12 1.33
N ILE A 27 22.40 21.67 0.21
CA ILE A 27 22.65 20.25 -0.07
C ILE A 27 24.15 20.04 0.17
N HIS A 28 24.46 19.05 1.01
CA HIS A 28 25.83 18.74 1.36
C HIS A 28 26.03 17.23 1.39
N SER A 29 27.20 16.77 0.96
CA SER A 29 27.63 15.40 1.19
C SER A 29 27.65 15.12 2.69
N HIS A 30 27.09 13.99 3.10
CA HIS A 30 27.08 13.59 4.51
C HIS A 30 27.49 12.12 4.64
N PHE A 31 28.15 11.82 5.75
CA PHE A 31 28.58 10.47 6.11
C PHE A 31 27.57 9.91 7.10
N PRO A 32 26.70 8.97 6.70
CA PRO A 32 25.65 8.44 7.56
C PRO A 32 26.21 7.78 8.83
N ASP A 33 27.37 7.13 8.71
CA ASP A 33 28.14 6.56 9.81
C ASP A 33 29.64 6.70 9.52
N LYS A 34 30.27 7.69 10.15
CA LYS A 34 31.71 7.97 10.02
C LYS A 34 32.60 6.88 10.62
N CYS A 35 32.08 6.07 11.53
CA CYS A 35 32.84 5.02 12.18
C CYS A 35 32.81 3.72 11.37
N ALA A 36 31.74 3.47 10.61
CA ALA A 36 31.57 2.26 9.81
C ALA A 36 31.97 2.40 8.33
N SER A 37 32.02 3.62 7.76
CA SER A 37 32.38 3.80 6.35
C SER A 37 33.00 5.16 6.02
N LEU A 38 33.86 5.18 5.00
CA LEU A 38 34.30 6.41 4.32
C LEU A 38 33.33 6.83 3.20
N ALA A 39 32.14 6.22 3.14
CA ALA A 39 31.18 6.46 2.06
C ALA A 39 30.30 7.66 2.41
N SER A 40 30.27 8.65 1.54
CA SER A 40 29.39 9.82 1.63
C SER A 40 28.38 9.82 0.51
N THR A 41 27.17 10.27 0.80
CA THR A 41 26.19 10.63 -0.23
C THR A 41 26.75 11.74 -1.11
N ASP A 42 26.39 11.79 -2.39
CA ASP A 42 26.72 12.95 -3.23
C ASP A 42 25.99 14.21 -2.69
N GLY A 43 24.74 14.06 -2.24
CA GLY A 43 24.00 15.16 -1.62
C GLY A 43 23.03 14.69 -0.53
N SER A 44 22.88 15.50 0.51
CA SER A 44 21.87 15.26 1.54
C SER A 44 21.34 16.57 2.13
N ILE A 45 20.10 16.52 2.62
CA ILE A 45 19.55 17.53 3.51
C ILE A 45 19.23 16.82 4.82
N ILE A 46 19.91 17.26 5.88
CA ILE A 46 19.72 16.75 7.23
C ILE A 46 18.83 17.71 8.01
N HIS A 47 17.87 17.17 8.74
CA HIS A 47 17.12 17.89 9.76
C HIS A 47 17.64 17.50 11.13
N VAL A 48 17.84 18.47 12.01
CA VAL A 48 18.31 18.22 13.38
C VAL A 48 17.12 18.40 14.30
N ILE A 49 16.76 17.33 15.02
CA ILE A 49 15.76 17.39 16.07
C ILE A 49 16.42 17.30 17.44
N HIS A 50 15.82 18.00 18.41
CA HIS A 50 16.27 18.03 19.79
C HIS A 50 15.22 17.36 20.67
N VAL A 51 15.64 16.38 21.46
CA VAL A 51 14.73 15.64 22.35
C VAL A 51 15.30 15.67 23.76
N ALA A 52 14.50 16.11 24.71
CA ALA A 52 14.84 15.98 26.12
C ALA A 52 14.61 14.53 26.55
N MET A 53 15.67 13.81 26.91
CA MET A 53 15.62 12.43 27.39
C MET A 53 16.52 12.30 28.62
N ASP A 54 16.00 11.71 29.69
CA ASP A 54 16.73 11.47 30.94
C ASP A 54 17.38 12.73 31.53
N GLY A 55 16.71 13.89 31.40
CA GLY A 55 17.22 15.18 31.88
C GLY A 55 18.28 15.83 30.97
N HIS A 56 18.61 15.23 29.82
CA HIS A 56 19.57 15.76 28.86
C HIS A 56 18.94 16.06 27.51
N LEU A 57 19.35 17.16 26.87
CA LEU A 57 18.94 17.48 25.50
C LEU A 57 19.83 16.72 24.52
N ARG A 58 19.28 15.71 23.85
CA ARG A 58 19.96 14.94 22.80
C ARG A 58 19.63 15.51 21.43
N GLN A 59 20.60 15.45 20.52
CA GLN A 59 20.44 15.88 19.12
C GLN A 59 20.45 14.66 18.20
N PHE A 60 19.47 14.59 17.30
CA PHE A 60 19.39 13.55 16.28
C PHE A 60 19.45 14.18 14.89
N LYS A 61 20.30 13.63 14.02
CA LYS A 61 20.49 14.07 12.64
C LYS A 61 19.74 13.15 11.68
N VAL A 62 18.53 13.53 11.31
CA VAL A 62 17.67 12.69 10.46
C VAL A 62 17.77 13.11 9.00
N PRO A 63 17.94 12.18 8.04
CA PRO A 63 17.90 12.52 6.63
C PRO A 63 16.46 12.82 6.20
N VAL A 64 16.25 13.98 5.56
CA VAL A 64 14.96 14.29 4.89
C VAL A 64 15.07 14.22 3.37
N TYR A 65 16.30 14.26 2.85
CA TYR A 65 16.66 14.19 1.44
C TYR A 65 18.01 13.50 1.29
N LEU A 66 18.11 12.60 0.33
CA LEU A 66 19.34 11.97 -0.14
C LEU A 66 19.40 12.11 -1.66
N GLU A 67 20.61 12.20 -2.20
CA GLU A 67 20.85 12.38 -3.61
C GLU A 67 22.09 11.62 -4.05
N GLU A 68 21.97 10.93 -5.18
CA GLU A 68 23.11 10.37 -5.91
C GLU A 68 23.17 10.90 -7.34
N VAL A 69 24.38 11.23 -7.77
CA VAL A 69 24.70 11.94 -9.02
C VAL A 69 25.66 11.10 -9.85
N LYS A 70 25.24 10.73 -11.05
CA LYS A 70 26.08 10.01 -12.03
C LYS A 70 26.18 10.79 -13.32
N VAL A 71 27.37 10.80 -13.95
CA VAL A 71 27.59 11.54 -15.20
C VAL A 71 26.59 11.13 -16.27
N GLU A 72 26.32 9.84 -16.43
CA GLU A 72 25.36 9.29 -17.40
C GLU A 72 24.79 7.95 -16.90
N VAL A 73 23.71 7.48 -17.52
CA VAL A 73 23.13 6.17 -17.18
C VAL A 73 24.16 5.08 -17.46
N GLY A 74 24.50 4.30 -16.42
CA GLY A 74 25.46 3.21 -16.52
C GLY A 74 26.94 3.63 -16.55
N SER A 75 27.26 4.90 -16.27
CA SER A 75 28.66 5.36 -16.25
C SER A 75 29.48 4.79 -15.08
N SER A 76 28.82 4.55 -13.94
CA SER A 76 29.47 4.24 -12.67
C SER A 76 28.44 3.74 -11.66
N GLY A 77 28.46 2.44 -11.36
CA GLY A 77 27.54 1.83 -10.39
C GLY A 77 26.05 2.04 -10.71
N ASP A 78 25.19 1.78 -9.74
CA ASP A 78 23.75 2.01 -9.86
C ASP A 78 23.31 2.98 -8.76
N PRO A 79 22.93 4.23 -9.12
CA PRO A 79 22.56 5.24 -8.13
C PRO A 79 21.37 4.78 -7.29
N TYR A 80 20.47 3.96 -7.85
CA TYR A 80 19.30 3.46 -7.13
C TYR A 80 19.70 2.60 -5.93
N PHE A 81 20.65 1.69 -6.10
CA PHE A 81 21.12 0.81 -5.03
C PHE A 81 22.09 1.52 -4.08
N GLU A 82 22.93 2.42 -4.60
CA GLU A 82 23.86 3.22 -3.78
C GLU A 82 23.10 4.13 -2.80
N GLY A 83 22.11 4.88 -3.28
CA GLY A 83 21.26 5.74 -2.43
C GLY A 83 20.54 4.95 -1.34
N GLN A 84 20.01 3.77 -1.68
CA GLN A 84 19.40 2.86 -0.69
C GLN A 84 20.41 2.37 0.34
N ARG A 85 21.65 2.10 -0.07
CA ARG A 85 22.71 1.68 0.86
C ARG A 85 23.06 2.80 1.83
N TYR A 86 23.16 4.04 1.38
CA TYR A 86 23.39 5.18 2.28
C TYR A 86 22.24 5.36 3.28
N TYR A 87 21.00 5.24 2.82
CA TYR A 87 19.84 5.25 3.70
C TYR A 87 19.88 4.12 4.73
N GLN A 88 20.28 2.91 4.33
CA GLN A 88 20.47 1.79 5.25
C GLN A 88 21.49 2.10 6.34
N LEU A 89 22.58 2.78 6.02
CA LEU A 89 23.59 3.20 7.01
C LEU A 89 23.00 4.19 8.04
N TYR A 90 22.07 5.06 7.66
CA TYR A 90 21.33 5.88 8.64
C TYR A 90 20.45 5.03 9.54
N LEU A 91 19.75 4.03 8.99
CA LEU A 91 18.89 3.14 9.77
C LEU A 91 19.66 2.35 10.83
N THR A 92 20.89 1.94 10.50
CA THR A 92 21.75 1.16 11.41
C THR A 92 22.62 2.02 12.33
N ASN A 93 22.56 3.34 12.21
CA ASN A 93 23.31 4.23 13.08
C ASN A 93 22.69 4.22 14.48
N GLU A 94 23.44 3.75 15.48
CA GLU A 94 22.98 3.64 16.87
C GLU A 94 22.48 4.97 17.45
N SER A 95 23.06 6.10 17.02
CA SER A 95 22.60 7.42 17.47
C SER A 95 21.17 7.72 17.04
N LEU A 96 20.68 7.13 15.95
CA LEU A 96 19.30 7.30 15.47
C LEU A 96 18.33 6.24 15.99
N ALA A 97 18.79 5.25 16.78
CA ALA A 97 17.94 4.17 17.27
C ALA A 97 16.63 4.66 17.95
N PRO A 98 16.62 5.70 18.80
CA PRO A 98 15.37 6.21 19.41
C PRO A 98 14.36 6.73 18.38
N VAL A 99 14.84 7.33 17.29
CA VAL A 99 14.00 7.84 16.20
C VAL A 99 13.48 6.68 15.35
N VAL A 100 14.36 5.77 14.96
CA VAL A 100 14.04 4.58 14.14
C VAL A 100 13.03 3.69 14.87
N GLN A 101 13.14 3.54 16.19
CA GLN A 101 12.18 2.75 16.98
C GLN A 101 10.74 3.28 16.91
N ARG A 102 10.54 4.55 16.58
CA ARG A 102 9.22 5.22 16.61
C ARG A 102 8.78 5.77 15.26
N SER A 103 9.57 5.54 14.21
CA SER A 103 9.32 6.05 12.87
C SER A 103 9.83 5.10 11.80
N VAL A 104 9.19 5.14 10.64
CA VAL A 104 9.71 4.49 9.43
C VAL A 104 10.87 5.25 8.78
N LEU A 105 11.34 6.34 9.42
CA LEU A 105 12.40 7.25 8.96
C LEU A 105 12.20 7.73 7.50
N PRO A 106 11.01 8.24 7.12
CA PRO A 106 10.75 8.59 5.73
C PRO A 106 11.73 9.67 5.22
N ALA A 107 12.24 9.47 4.02
CA ALA A 107 13.14 10.41 3.34
C ALA A 107 12.82 10.51 1.84
N LEU A 108 13.14 11.65 1.24
CA LEU A 108 13.15 11.80 -0.21
C LEU A 108 14.47 11.30 -0.77
N PHE A 109 14.41 10.63 -1.92
CA PHE A 109 15.61 10.21 -2.64
C PHE A 109 15.56 10.75 -4.07
N VAL A 110 16.64 11.40 -4.50
CA VAL A 110 16.76 11.98 -5.82
C VAL A 110 17.95 11.39 -6.55
N GLU A 111 17.68 10.84 -7.73
CA GLU A 111 18.70 10.30 -8.62
C GLU A 111 18.90 11.28 -9.75
N LEU A 112 20.14 11.72 -9.97
CA LEU A 112 20.51 12.59 -11.06
C LEU A 112 21.49 11.89 -11.98
N VAL A 113 21.00 11.51 -13.16
CA VAL A 113 21.75 10.65 -14.08
C VAL A 113 21.67 11.22 -15.49
N GLY A 114 22.81 11.61 -16.05
CA GLY A 114 22.84 12.42 -17.28
C GLY A 114 21.94 13.68 -17.21
N PRO A 115 21.07 13.93 -18.19
CA PRO A 115 20.12 15.03 -18.14
C PRO A 115 18.87 14.69 -17.31
N HIS A 116 18.79 13.53 -16.66
CA HIS A 116 17.57 13.00 -16.06
C HIS A 116 17.56 13.12 -14.53
N MET A 117 16.36 13.30 -13.98
CA MET A 117 16.06 13.24 -12.55
C MET A 117 14.94 12.25 -12.28
N ARG A 118 15.09 11.42 -11.25
CA ARG A 118 14.01 10.61 -10.68
C ARG A 118 13.87 10.92 -9.20
N VAL A 119 12.63 10.99 -8.72
CA VAL A 119 12.32 11.14 -7.30
C VAL A 119 11.69 9.85 -6.80
N SER A 120 12.25 9.33 -5.71
CA SER A 120 11.81 8.13 -5.01
C SER A 120 11.52 8.47 -3.55
N LEU A 121 10.69 7.66 -2.90
CA LEU A 121 10.43 7.74 -1.46
C LEU A 121 11.14 6.58 -0.77
N LEU A 122 11.88 6.90 0.29
CA LEU A 122 12.52 5.94 1.17
C LEU A 122 11.75 5.81 2.47
N ALA A 123 11.60 4.60 2.95
CA ALA A 123 11.07 4.29 4.27
C ALA A 123 11.59 2.93 4.75
N SER A 124 11.44 2.67 6.05
CA SER A 124 11.84 1.42 6.66
C SER A 124 10.76 0.95 7.64
N PRO A 125 9.90 0.00 7.25
CA PRO A 125 8.85 -0.52 8.13
C PRO A 125 9.39 -1.51 9.17
N GLU A 126 10.54 -2.13 8.90
CA GLU A 126 11.18 -3.18 9.69
C GLU A 126 12.68 -2.91 9.81
N ASP A 127 13.34 -3.49 10.82
CA ASP A 127 14.74 -3.23 11.11
C ASP A 127 15.66 -3.47 9.90
N ALA A 128 16.44 -2.44 9.55
CA ALA A 128 17.34 -2.41 8.41
C ALA A 128 16.73 -2.77 7.03
N CYS A 129 15.39 -2.88 6.94
CA CYS A 129 14.68 -3.08 5.68
C CYS A 129 14.50 -1.73 5.00
N VAL A 130 14.99 -1.62 3.77
CA VAL A 130 14.83 -0.42 2.94
C VAL A 130 13.72 -0.66 1.94
N VAL A 131 12.70 0.18 1.99
CA VAL A 131 11.68 0.30 0.94
C VAL A 131 11.98 1.57 0.17
N CYS A 132 12.24 1.43 -1.12
CA CYS A 132 12.43 2.54 -2.04
C CYS A 132 11.38 2.42 -3.16
N GLU A 133 10.52 3.43 -3.29
CA GLU A 133 9.48 3.45 -4.32
C GLU A 133 9.65 4.69 -5.22
N PRO A 134 9.96 4.51 -6.51
CA PRO A 134 9.98 5.60 -7.47
C PRO A 134 8.59 6.23 -7.62
N VAL A 135 8.46 7.53 -7.31
CA VAL A 135 7.20 8.27 -7.44
C VAL A 135 7.14 9.14 -8.69
N THR A 136 8.24 9.18 -9.45
CA THR A 136 8.29 9.76 -10.79
C THR A 136 9.00 8.80 -11.75
N PRO A 137 8.72 8.87 -13.07
CA PRO A 137 9.67 8.36 -14.05
C PRO A 137 10.96 9.21 -14.03
N PHE A 138 11.97 8.80 -14.81
CA PHE A 138 13.08 9.70 -15.13
C PHE A 138 12.58 10.88 -15.98
N LEU A 139 12.79 12.09 -15.48
CA LEU A 139 12.41 13.34 -16.11
C LEU A 139 13.66 14.04 -16.63
N HIS A 140 13.73 14.32 -17.92
CA HIS A 140 14.87 15.06 -18.48
C HIS A 140 14.75 16.57 -18.22
N PHE A 141 15.90 17.25 -18.07
CA PHE A 141 16.02 18.69 -17.90
C PHE A 141 16.33 19.45 -19.20
N PHE A 142 16.32 18.79 -20.35
CA PHE A 142 16.42 19.50 -21.63
C PHE A 142 15.31 20.55 -21.73
N ASN A 143 15.68 21.78 -22.12
CA ASN A 143 14.70 22.82 -22.37
C ASN A 143 13.92 22.49 -23.65
N MET A 144 12.78 21.84 -23.46
CA MET A 144 11.85 21.41 -24.50
C MET A 144 10.54 22.19 -24.40
N LEU A 145 10.54 23.42 -23.89
CA LEU A 145 9.30 24.16 -23.64
C LEU A 145 8.43 24.30 -24.91
N SER A 146 9.06 24.49 -26.07
CA SER A 146 8.35 24.64 -27.35
C SER A 146 7.80 23.32 -27.91
N SER A 147 8.41 22.18 -27.60
CA SER A 147 8.07 20.88 -28.19
C SER A 147 7.37 19.92 -27.21
N GLN A 148 7.59 20.08 -25.91
CA GLN A 148 7.05 19.27 -24.82
C GLN A 148 6.68 20.14 -23.60
N PRO A 149 5.74 21.09 -23.73
CA PRO A 149 5.36 21.98 -22.64
C PRO A 149 4.81 21.24 -21.41
N ASP A 150 4.07 20.14 -21.61
CA ASP A 150 3.52 19.32 -20.52
C ASP A 150 4.60 18.62 -19.69
N HIS A 151 5.69 18.19 -20.34
CA HIS A 151 6.85 17.63 -19.65
C HIS A 151 7.52 18.68 -18.77
N MET A 152 7.74 19.88 -19.31
CA MET A 152 8.33 20.97 -18.53
C MET A 152 7.45 21.39 -17.35
N ALA A 153 6.13 21.43 -17.55
CA ALA A 153 5.17 21.66 -16.47
C ALA A 153 5.23 20.55 -15.40
N ARG A 154 5.39 19.28 -15.81
CA ARG A 154 5.58 18.15 -14.90
C ARG A 154 6.87 18.29 -14.08
N VAL A 155 7.99 18.61 -14.71
CA VAL A 155 9.27 18.88 -14.03
C VAL A 155 9.09 19.96 -12.97
N ALA A 156 8.49 21.10 -13.32
CA ALA A 156 8.25 22.20 -12.39
C ALA A 156 7.35 21.79 -11.20
N ARG A 157 6.30 21.00 -11.46
CA ARG A 157 5.43 20.46 -10.39
C ARG A 157 6.17 19.50 -9.47
N VAL A 158 7.04 18.64 -10.01
CA VAL A 158 7.85 17.71 -9.22
C VAL A 158 8.85 18.46 -8.33
N LEU A 159 9.55 19.47 -8.88
CA LEU A 159 10.46 20.31 -8.09
C LEU A 159 9.71 21.04 -6.96
N ARG A 160 8.52 21.59 -7.25
CA ARG A 160 7.68 22.22 -6.23
C ARG A 160 7.24 21.22 -5.16
N ALA A 161 6.82 20.02 -5.57
CA ALA A 161 6.43 18.95 -4.65
C ALA A 161 7.60 18.56 -3.74
N LEU A 162 8.80 18.39 -4.30
CA LEU A 162 10.03 18.09 -3.56
C LEU A 162 10.29 19.13 -2.46
N LYS A 163 10.23 20.43 -2.82
CA LYS A 163 10.37 21.53 -1.87
C LYS A 163 9.34 21.48 -0.73
N CYS A 164 8.07 21.27 -1.07
CA CYS A 164 7.00 21.17 -0.07
C CYS A 164 7.21 19.95 0.85
N SER A 165 7.55 18.80 0.27
CA SER A 165 7.75 17.55 0.99
C SER A 165 8.90 17.62 1.99
N ILE A 166 10.00 18.32 1.68
CA ILE A 166 11.07 18.58 2.67
C ILE A 166 10.50 19.32 3.89
N GLY A 167 9.68 20.35 3.68
CA GLY A 167 9.03 21.08 4.76
C GLY A 167 8.10 20.21 5.60
N LEU A 168 7.31 19.36 4.94
CA LEU A 168 6.41 18.41 5.61
C LEU A 168 7.17 17.36 6.43
N LEU A 169 8.27 16.81 5.89
CA LEU A 169 9.11 15.85 6.61
C LEU A 169 9.75 16.48 7.85
N ARG A 170 10.27 17.70 7.74
CA ARG A 170 10.82 18.44 8.91
C ARG A 170 9.76 18.60 10.00
N GLY A 171 8.57 19.08 9.64
CA GLY A 171 7.46 19.21 10.58
C GLY A 171 7.06 17.89 11.23
N ALA A 172 7.03 16.80 10.46
CA ALA A 172 6.75 15.47 11.00
C ALA A 172 7.82 15.00 12.00
N TYR A 173 9.09 15.27 11.74
CA TYR A 173 10.18 14.97 12.67
C TYR A 173 10.15 15.86 13.92
N ASP A 174 9.74 17.13 13.80
CA ASP A 174 9.56 18.01 14.96
C ASP A 174 8.42 17.52 15.87
N GLU A 175 7.32 17.05 15.30
CA GLU A 175 6.24 16.43 16.08
C GLU A 175 6.67 15.10 16.72
N LEU A 176 7.46 14.29 16.01
CA LEU A 176 8.06 13.08 16.58
C LEU A 176 8.97 13.42 17.76
N ALA A 177 9.79 14.47 17.66
CA ALA A 177 10.67 14.92 18.73
C ALA A 177 9.89 15.29 20.00
N LYS A 178 8.75 15.98 19.85
CA LYS A 178 7.83 16.29 20.95
C LYS A 178 7.25 15.02 21.58
N SER A 179 6.82 14.07 20.75
CA SER A 179 6.27 12.78 21.21
C SER A 179 7.29 11.97 22.00
N LEU A 180 8.54 11.90 21.52
CA LEU A 180 9.66 11.26 22.20
C LEU A 180 9.98 11.94 23.55
N ALA A 181 10.03 13.27 23.57
CA ALA A 181 10.34 14.04 24.78
C ALA A 181 9.24 13.92 25.85
N ALA A 182 7.99 13.81 25.43
CA ALA A 182 6.85 13.69 26.33
C ALA A 182 6.68 12.26 26.88
N GLY A 183 7.58 11.32 26.55
CA GLY A 183 7.52 9.94 27.03
C GLY A 183 6.22 9.22 26.67
N HIS A 184 5.45 9.72 25.69
CA HIS A 184 4.16 9.16 25.34
C HIS A 184 4.37 7.80 24.68
N SER A 185 4.29 6.74 25.48
CA SER A 185 3.87 5.42 25.02
C SER A 185 2.43 5.57 24.55
N ALA A 186 2.21 5.68 23.24
CA ALA A 186 0.87 5.56 22.68
C ALA A 186 0.46 4.07 22.68
N SER A 187 0.32 3.45 23.85
CA SER A 187 -0.78 2.54 24.23
C SER A 187 -0.57 1.94 25.64
N PRO A 188 -1.61 1.85 26.48
CA PRO A 188 -1.64 1.02 27.67
C PRO A 188 -2.12 -0.40 27.29
N ALA A 189 -1.20 -1.31 27.04
CA ALA A 189 -1.46 -2.75 27.17
C ALA A 189 -0.12 -3.45 27.46
N ALA A 190 -0.09 -4.16 28.57
CA ALA A 190 1.09 -4.79 29.14
C ALA A 190 1.85 -5.66 28.13
N ALA A 191 3.08 -5.24 27.80
CA ALA A 191 4.13 -6.15 27.35
C ALA A 191 5.25 -6.10 28.42
N PRO A 192 5.80 -7.25 28.83
CA PRO A 192 6.89 -7.29 29.80
C PRO A 192 8.13 -6.55 29.24
N PRO A 193 9.00 -6.01 30.11
CA PRO A 193 10.18 -5.26 29.70
C PRO A 193 11.23 -6.24 29.17
N SER A 194 11.15 -6.58 27.89
CA SER A 194 12.21 -7.35 27.22
C SER A 194 12.30 -6.97 25.75
N GLN A 195 13.41 -6.28 25.46
CA GLN A 195 13.97 -5.80 24.18
C GLN A 195 13.52 -4.42 23.68
N PRO A 196 14.46 -3.50 23.37
CA PRO A 196 14.19 -2.22 22.73
C PRO A 196 13.89 -2.44 21.24
N GLY A 197 12.73 -3.02 20.95
CA GLY A 197 12.24 -3.25 19.59
C GLY A 197 11.59 -2.00 19.00
N ARG A 198 11.50 -1.97 17.66
CA ARG A 198 10.67 -1.00 16.93
C ARG A 198 9.20 -1.11 17.34
N ASP A 199 8.50 0.03 17.33
CA ASP A 199 7.06 0.08 17.55
C ASP A 199 6.35 -0.85 16.53
N PRO A 200 5.66 -1.91 16.99
CA PRO A 200 5.02 -2.87 16.09
C PRO A 200 3.98 -2.24 15.16
N SER A 201 3.39 -1.10 15.54
CA SER A 201 2.42 -0.39 14.71
C SER A 201 3.02 0.18 13.42
N LEU A 202 4.35 0.30 13.32
CA LEU A 202 5.03 0.75 12.11
C LEU A 202 4.87 -0.22 10.94
N GLN A 203 4.66 -1.51 11.23
CA GLN A 203 4.38 -2.56 10.25
C GLN A 203 2.94 -2.48 9.70
N LEU A 204 2.05 -1.73 10.36
CA LEU A 204 0.70 -1.51 9.87
C LEU A 204 0.70 -0.46 8.75
N PRO A 205 -0.16 -0.65 7.72
CA PRO A 205 -0.45 0.41 6.76
C PRO A 205 -0.85 1.69 7.48
N TYR A 206 -0.37 2.85 7.02
CA TYR A 206 -0.64 4.13 7.70
C TYR A 206 -2.14 4.41 7.98
N PRO A 207 -3.13 3.96 7.16
CA PRO A 207 -4.54 4.13 7.47
C PRO A 207 -5.06 3.31 8.64
N LEU A 208 -4.27 2.36 9.16
CA LEU A 208 -4.61 1.43 10.24
C LEU A 208 -3.72 1.61 11.46
N ARG A 209 -2.85 2.63 11.48
CA ARG A 209 -2.00 2.93 12.64
C ARG A 209 -2.83 3.52 13.79
N PRO A 210 -2.34 3.46 15.04
CA PRO A 210 -3.02 4.07 16.18
C PRO A 210 -3.45 5.53 15.91
N GLY A 211 -4.65 5.90 16.32
CA GLY A 211 -5.23 7.23 16.08
C GLY A 211 -5.86 7.43 14.70
N SER A 212 -5.92 6.39 13.87
CA SER A 212 -6.60 6.42 12.56
C SER A 212 -8.10 6.09 12.61
N GLY A 213 -8.65 5.84 13.80
CA GLY A 213 -10.03 5.36 13.99
C GLY A 213 -10.16 3.83 14.04
N PHE A 214 -9.03 3.10 14.05
CA PHE A 214 -8.99 1.64 14.16
C PHE A 214 -8.07 1.19 15.29
N ARG A 215 -8.49 0.15 16.02
CA ARG A 215 -7.71 -0.54 17.06
C ARG A 215 -7.78 -2.07 16.87
N LYS A 216 -6.94 -2.80 17.61
CA LYS A 216 -6.84 -4.28 17.52
C LYS A 216 -6.72 -4.78 16.08
N VAL A 217 -5.77 -4.19 15.35
CA VAL A 217 -5.57 -4.49 13.93
C VAL A 217 -4.75 -5.76 13.80
N GLU A 218 -5.28 -6.73 13.06
CA GLU A 218 -4.66 -8.02 12.81
C GLU A 218 -4.62 -8.27 11.30
N ALA A 219 -3.46 -8.62 10.78
CA ALA A 219 -3.34 -9.01 9.38
C ALA A 219 -3.98 -10.40 9.18
N VAL A 220 -4.84 -10.52 8.16
CA VAL A 220 -5.35 -11.83 7.74
C VAL A 220 -4.23 -12.50 6.96
N LEU A 221 -3.52 -13.43 7.62
CA LEU A 221 -2.35 -14.13 7.08
C LEU A 221 -2.62 -14.68 5.68
N MET A 222 -2.03 -14.02 4.68
CA MET A 222 -1.76 -14.61 3.37
C MET A 222 -0.47 -15.43 3.47
N ALA A 223 -0.22 -16.32 2.50
CA ALA A 223 0.99 -17.14 2.45
C ALA A 223 2.28 -16.31 2.69
N ARG A 224 3.28 -16.91 3.34
CA ARG A 224 4.56 -16.26 3.66
C ARG A 224 5.14 -15.53 2.43
N GLY A 225 5.40 -14.23 2.59
CA GLY A 225 6.03 -13.38 1.56
C GLY A 225 5.08 -12.52 0.73
N ALA A 226 3.75 -12.66 0.88
CA ALA A 226 2.81 -11.74 0.25
C ALA A 226 2.59 -10.48 1.10
N THR A 227 2.49 -9.31 0.47
CA THR A 227 2.04 -8.09 1.16
C THR A 227 0.58 -8.31 1.60
N ASN A 228 0.35 -8.30 2.92
CA ASN A 228 -1.00 -8.43 3.45
C ASN A 228 -1.82 -7.22 2.99
N ARG A 229 -2.91 -7.49 2.26
CA ARG A 229 -3.86 -6.47 1.80
C ARG A 229 -5.20 -6.55 2.53
N LEU A 230 -5.32 -7.46 3.48
CA LEU A 230 -6.54 -7.75 4.20
C LEU A 230 -6.26 -7.79 5.70
N TYR A 231 -7.06 -7.04 6.45
CA TYR A 231 -6.90 -6.87 7.88
C TYR A 231 -8.25 -7.01 8.56
N VAL A 232 -8.25 -7.53 9.78
CA VAL A 232 -9.35 -7.38 10.72
C VAL A 232 -9.01 -6.21 11.63
N ALA A 233 -9.99 -5.36 11.93
CA ALA A 233 -9.83 -4.24 12.84
C ALA A 233 -11.11 -4.01 13.63
N GLU A 234 -11.01 -3.30 14.75
CA GLU A 234 -12.13 -2.79 15.53
C GLU A 234 -12.21 -1.27 15.33
N GLN A 235 -13.37 -0.77 14.91
CA GLN A 235 -13.59 0.68 14.78
C GLN A 235 -13.63 1.34 16.16
N GLU A 236 -12.92 2.45 16.32
CA GLU A 236 -12.73 3.07 17.63
C GLU A 236 -14.03 3.63 18.22
N ASP A 237 -14.88 4.19 17.37
CA ASP A 237 -16.13 4.89 17.71
C ASP A 237 -17.26 3.95 18.17
N SER A 238 -17.36 2.79 17.54
CA SER A 238 -18.49 1.87 17.66
C SER A 238 -18.10 0.54 18.31
N GLY A 239 -16.81 0.22 18.39
CA GLY A 239 -16.33 -1.11 18.80
C GLY A 239 -16.68 -2.22 17.80
N ARG A 240 -17.19 -1.86 16.61
CA ARG A 240 -17.57 -2.82 15.58
C ARG A 240 -16.32 -3.45 14.97
N GLN A 241 -16.29 -4.77 14.89
CA GLN A 241 -15.27 -5.49 14.12
C GLN A 241 -15.58 -5.43 12.63
N VAL A 242 -14.56 -5.10 11.84
CA VAL A 242 -14.63 -4.91 10.40
C VAL A 242 -13.46 -5.60 9.71
N VAL A 243 -13.62 -5.81 8.40
CA VAL A 243 -12.53 -6.22 7.52
C VAL A 243 -12.09 -5.02 6.70
N VAL A 244 -10.80 -4.72 6.68
CA VAL A 244 -10.22 -3.65 5.87
C VAL A 244 -9.38 -4.27 4.75
N LYS A 245 -9.73 -3.96 3.50
CA LYS A 245 -9.03 -4.40 2.30
C LYS A 245 -8.38 -3.23 1.58
N PHE A 246 -7.14 -3.39 1.12
CA PHE A 246 -6.46 -2.47 0.23
C PHE A 246 -6.43 -3.05 -1.19
N ALA A 247 -7.29 -2.52 -2.07
CA ALA A 247 -7.39 -2.96 -3.45
C ALA A 247 -6.58 -2.06 -4.38
N SER A 248 -5.82 -2.67 -5.29
CA SER A 248 -5.14 -1.95 -6.38
C SER A 248 -6.09 -1.79 -7.55
N ALA A 249 -6.41 -0.55 -7.92
CA ALA A 249 -7.18 -0.21 -9.13
C ALA A 249 -8.59 -0.85 -9.22
N ILE A 250 -9.32 -0.92 -8.10
CA ILE A 250 -10.74 -1.30 -8.13
C ILE A 250 -11.55 -0.31 -8.97
N SER A 251 -12.38 -0.82 -9.88
CA SER A 251 -13.19 0.00 -10.77
C SER A 251 -14.40 0.59 -10.03
N LYS A 252 -14.94 1.72 -10.52
CA LYS A 252 -16.18 2.29 -9.97
C LYS A 252 -17.36 1.33 -10.11
N ASP A 253 -17.40 0.53 -11.17
CA ASP A 253 -18.47 -0.44 -11.37
C ASP A 253 -18.34 -1.64 -10.44
N ALA A 254 -17.13 -2.09 -10.12
CA ALA A 254 -16.89 -3.11 -9.09
C ALA A 254 -17.48 -2.69 -7.73
N ILE A 255 -17.23 -1.44 -7.31
CA ILE A 255 -17.79 -0.88 -6.07
C ILE A 255 -19.33 -0.85 -6.11
N ARG A 256 -19.91 -0.45 -7.24
CA ARG A 256 -21.38 -0.40 -7.42
C ARG A 256 -22.00 -1.79 -7.40
N VAL A 257 -21.36 -2.78 -8.03
CA VAL A 257 -21.78 -4.18 -7.96
C VAL A 257 -21.74 -4.68 -6.53
N HIS A 258 -20.65 -4.41 -5.78
CA HIS A 258 -20.54 -4.80 -4.37
C HIS A 258 -21.69 -4.19 -3.55
N HIS A 259 -21.96 -2.89 -3.68
CA HIS A 259 -23.09 -2.25 -3.01
C HIS A 259 -24.44 -2.88 -3.37
N ALA A 260 -24.70 -3.13 -4.65
CA ALA A 260 -25.96 -3.72 -5.11
C ALA A 260 -26.15 -5.15 -4.58
N TRP A 261 -25.09 -5.98 -4.63
CA TRP A 261 -25.15 -7.36 -4.12
C TRP A 261 -25.23 -7.38 -2.59
N ALA A 262 -24.61 -6.44 -1.89
CA ALA A 262 -24.74 -6.30 -0.45
C ALA A 262 -26.18 -5.91 -0.05
N ALA A 263 -26.79 -4.95 -0.75
CA ALA A 263 -28.18 -4.54 -0.53
C ALA A 263 -29.17 -5.68 -0.78
N ALA A 264 -28.87 -6.58 -1.73
CA ALA A 264 -29.66 -7.78 -1.99
C ALA A 264 -29.41 -8.94 -0.99
N GLY A 265 -28.51 -8.77 -0.01
CA GLY A 265 -28.20 -9.82 0.94
C GLY A 265 -27.25 -10.90 0.40
N LEU A 266 -26.50 -10.61 -0.66
CA LEU A 266 -25.65 -11.56 -1.40
C LEU A 266 -24.14 -11.26 -1.27
N ALA A 267 -23.77 -10.16 -0.62
CA ALA A 267 -22.39 -9.81 -0.28
C ALA A 267 -22.32 -9.22 1.15
N PRO A 268 -21.14 -9.18 1.80
CA PRO A 268 -20.96 -8.43 3.04
C PRO A 268 -21.18 -6.94 2.79
N ALA A 269 -21.74 -6.22 3.76
CA ALA A 269 -21.94 -4.78 3.63
C ALA A 269 -20.61 -4.04 3.43
N LEU A 270 -20.51 -3.21 2.38
CA LEU A 270 -19.41 -2.26 2.17
C LEU A 270 -19.72 -0.98 2.98
N LEU A 271 -19.02 -0.79 4.09
CA LEU A 271 -19.28 0.26 5.08
C LEU A 271 -18.65 1.59 4.69
N SER A 272 -17.46 1.56 4.10
CA SER A 272 -16.81 2.76 3.58
C SER A 272 -15.80 2.44 2.48
N GLU A 273 -15.61 3.40 1.58
CA GLU A 273 -14.61 3.40 0.52
C GLU A 273 -13.78 4.69 0.65
N ARG A 274 -12.45 4.56 0.62
CA ARG A 274 -11.55 5.72 0.57
C ARG A 274 -10.42 5.50 -0.42
N ARG A 275 -10.37 6.30 -1.48
CA ARG A 275 -9.20 6.36 -2.37
C ARG A 275 -8.02 7.01 -1.67
N LEU A 276 -6.89 6.33 -1.65
CA LEU A 276 -5.67 6.79 -1.01
C LEU A 276 -4.76 7.52 -2.02
N PRO A 277 -3.93 8.48 -1.56
CA PRO A 277 -2.98 9.18 -2.43
C PRO A 277 -1.98 8.27 -3.16
N CYS A 278 -1.68 7.09 -2.61
CA CYS A 278 -0.81 6.08 -3.24
C CYS A 278 -1.49 5.28 -4.38
N GLY A 279 -2.72 5.64 -4.77
CA GLY A 279 -3.44 4.99 -5.87
C GLY A 279 -4.23 3.74 -5.47
N LEU A 280 -4.06 3.24 -4.24
CA LEU A 280 -4.88 2.16 -3.69
C LEU A 280 -6.25 2.68 -3.22
N THR A 281 -7.23 1.78 -3.15
CA THR A 281 -8.52 2.05 -2.50
C THR A 281 -8.62 1.22 -1.23
N MET A 282 -8.91 1.90 -0.11
CA MET A 282 -9.23 1.26 1.16
C MET A 282 -10.74 0.97 1.22
N LEU A 283 -11.09 -0.29 1.43
CA LEU A 283 -12.47 -0.76 1.58
C LEU A 283 -12.64 -1.25 3.01
N VAL A 284 -13.63 -0.73 3.72
CA VAL A 284 -14.03 -1.21 5.05
C VAL A 284 -15.34 -1.95 4.91
N MET A 285 -15.36 -3.21 5.30
CA MET A 285 -16.45 -4.15 5.05
C MET A 285 -16.91 -4.79 6.35
N GLU A 286 -18.15 -5.27 6.36
CA GLU A 286 -18.67 -6.16 7.39
C GLU A 286 -17.75 -7.39 7.56
N ARG A 287 -17.47 -7.74 8.82
CA ARG A 287 -16.79 -8.99 9.16
C ARG A 287 -17.80 -10.11 9.31
N LEU A 288 -17.76 -11.09 8.42
CA LEU A 288 -18.50 -12.35 8.55
C LEU A 288 -17.71 -13.30 9.46
N ARG A 289 -18.25 -13.60 10.64
CA ARG A 289 -17.52 -14.29 11.70
C ARG A 289 -17.90 -15.78 11.82
N PRO A 290 -16.94 -16.67 12.12
CA PRO A 290 -17.23 -18.06 12.45
C PRO A 290 -18.19 -18.21 13.63
N GLU A 291 -18.09 -17.34 14.63
CA GLU A 291 -18.98 -17.35 15.80
C GLU A 291 -20.44 -17.02 15.44
N ASP A 292 -20.65 -16.32 14.32
CA ASP A 292 -21.97 -16.05 13.77
C ASP A 292 -22.41 -17.17 12.78
N GLY A 293 -21.71 -18.29 12.71
CA GLY A 293 -22.01 -19.45 11.85
C GLY A 293 -21.48 -19.34 10.42
N TRP A 294 -20.64 -18.36 10.10
CA TRP A 294 -20.06 -18.21 8.76
C TRP A 294 -18.84 -19.09 8.54
N ALA A 295 -18.79 -19.80 7.42
CA ALA A 295 -17.64 -20.59 6.99
C ALA A 295 -17.25 -20.24 5.55
N MET A 296 -15.95 -20.29 5.25
CA MET A 296 -15.44 -20.22 3.88
C MET A 296 -15.82 -21.51 3.14
N PHE A 297 -16.36 -21.41 1.92
CA PHE A 297 -16.79 -22.57 1.17
C PHE A 297 -15.63 -23.55 0.90
N ARG A 298 -14.44 -23.03 0.56
CA ARG A 298 -13.20 -23.83 0.41
C ARG A 298 -12.85 -24.69 1.63
N SER A 299 -13.28 -24.31 2.83
CA SER A 299 -12.93 -25.00 4.09
C SER A 299 -13.92 -26.10 4.47
N LEU A 300 -15.00 -26.29 3.70
CA LEU A 300 -16.02 -27.29 3.98
C LEU A 300 -15.56 -28.70 3.59
N ALA A 301 -16.15 -29.71 4.21
CA ALA A 301 -15.96 -31.11 3.80
C ALA A 301 -16.45 -31.32 2.35
N PRO A 302 -15.77 -32.15 1.54
CA PRO A 302 -16.13 -32.39 0.14
C PRO A 302 -17.60 -32.80 -0.08
N GLU A 303 -18.15 -33.64 0.79
CA GLU A 303 -19.53 -34.12 0.72
C GLU A 303 -20.52 -32.97 0.87
N LEU A 304 -20.23 -32.06 1.80
CA LEU A 304 -21.03 -30.87 2.03
C LEU A 304 -20.90 -29.88 0.86
N LYS A 305 -19.69 -29.72 0.29
CA LYS A 305 -19.50 -28.90 -0.91
C LYS A 305 -20.39 -29.37 -2.06
N LEU A 306 -20.47 -30.69 -2.29
CA LEU A 306 -21.34 -31.29 -3.31
C LEU A 306 -22.83 -31.02 -3.04
N GLN A 307 -23.26 -31.16 -1.78
CA GLN A 307 -24.65 -30.90 -1.39
C GLN A 307 -25.07 -29.44 -1.57
N LEU A 308 -24.15 -28.51 -1.31
CA LEU A 308 -24.43 -27.06 -1.36
C LEU A 308 -24.17 -26.42 -2.72
N ASN A 309 -23.57 -27.15 -3.67
CA ASN A 309 -23.17 -26.61 -4.97
C ASN A 309 -24.33 -25.95 -5.72
N GLU A 310 -25.47 -26.64 -5.83
CA GLU A 310 -26.64 -26.12 -6.55
C GLU A 310 -27.24 -24.89 -5.88
N GLU A 311 -27.22 -24.82 -4.55
CA GLU A 311 -27.72 -23.64 -3.83
C GLU A 311 -26.80 -22.43 -4.04
N VAL A 312 -25.47 -22.62 -4.10
CA VAL A 312 -24.53 -21.55 -4.44
C VAL A 312 -24.75 -21.06 -5.88
N LEU A 313 -24.95 -21.98 -6.84
CA LEU A 313 -25.26 -21.62 -8.22
C LEU A 313 -26.57 -20.84 -8.33
N LYS A 314 -27.61 -21.23 -7.60
CA LYS A 314 -28.87 -20.50 -7.53
C LYS A 314 -28.69 -19.11 -6.94
N LYS A 315 -27.90 -18.97 -5.86
CA LYS A 315 -27.58 -17.66 -5.28
C LYS A 315 -26.75 -16.78 -6.20
N LEU A 316 -25.87 -17.38 -7.01
CA LEU A 316 -25.12 -16.67 -8.04
C LEU A 316 -26.06 -16.19 -9.16
N GLU A 317 -27.05 -16.99 -9.54
CA GLU A 317 -28.10 -16.58 -10.48
C GLU A 317 -28.97 -15.44 -9.91
N ASP A 318 -29.35 -15.51 -8.64
CA ASP A 318 -30.03 -14.41 -7.93
C ASP A 318 -29.17 -13.14 -8.00
N ALA A 319 -27.86 -13.24 -7.75
CA ALA A 319 -26.91 -12.13 -7.78
C ALA A 319 -26.73 -11.53 -9.19
N HIS A 320 -26.64 -12.38 -10.20
CA HIS A 320 -26.65 -12.01 -11.62
C HIS A 320 -27.96 -11.32 -12.03
N GLY A 321 -29.06 -11.64 -11.34
CA GLY A 321 -30.37 -11.02 -11.50
C GLY A 321 -30.51 -9.64 -10.85
N VAL A 322 -29.59 -9.21 -10.00
CA VAL A 322 -29.62 -7.88 -9.36
C VAL A 322 -29.34 -6.78 -10.39
N ASP A 323 -30.16 -5.73 -10.37
CA ASP A 323 -29.92 -4.51 -11.16
C ASP A 323 -28.99 -3.54 -10.41
N VAL A 324 -27.99 -3.00 -11.11
CA VAL A 324 -26.95 -2.13 -10.53
C VAL A 324 -27.22 -0.66 -10.86
N ASP A 325 -28.01 -0.03 -10.00
CA ASP A 325 -28.49 1.37 -10.09
C ASP A 325 -29.07 1.74 -11.48
N GLY A 326 -29.88 0.87 -12.07
CA GLY A 326 -30.50 1.09 -13.38
C GLY A 326 -29.54 0.98 -14.57
N LYS A 327 -28.28 0.56 -14.35
CA LYS A 327 -27.28 0.40 -15.43
C LYS A 327 -27.20 -1.00 -16.00
N GLY A 328 -27.99 -1.93 -15.49
CA GLY A 328 -28.07 -3.31 -15.95
C GLY A 328 -27.48 -4.32 -14.97
N LYS A 329 -27.21 -5.51 -15.49
CA LYS A 329 -26.79 -6.68 -14.69
C LYS A 329 -25.28 -6.73 -14.46
N ALA A 330 -24.88 -7.48 -13.44
CA ALA A 330 -23.51 -7.61 -12.99
C ALA A 330 -22.88 -8.97 -13.33
N VAL A 331 -21.54 -8.99 -13.28
CA VAL A 331 -20.69 -10.17 -13.23
C VAL A 331 -19.69 -10.02 -12.08
N HIS A 332 -19.30 -11.14 -11.47
CA HIS A 332 -18.25 -11.18 -10.46
C HIS A 332 -16.86 -11.21 -11.10
N ALA A 333 -16.70 -11.97 -12.18
CA ALA A 333 -15.48 -12.20 -12.97
C ALA A 333 -14.33 -12.92 -12.24
N ASP A 334 -14.56 -13.40 -11.01
CA ASP A 334 -13.58 -14.16 -10.23
C ASP A 334 -14.26 -15.17 -9.29
N MET A 335 -15.26 -15.89 -9.79
CA MET A 335 -15.94 -16.90 -8.98
C MET A 335 -15.03 -18.09 -8.65
N ARG A 336 -14.82 -18.35 -7.36
CA ARG A 336 -14.02 -19.47 -6.84
C ARG A 336 -14.44 -19.83 -5.43
N GLN A 337 -14.09 -21.03 -4.97
CA GLN A 337 -14.45 -21.49 -3.60
C GLN A 337 -13.92 -20.55 -2.50
N ALA A 338 -12.79 -19.88 -2.75
CA ALA A 338 -12.20 -18.90 -1.83
C ALA A 338 -12.96 -17.55 -1.78
N ASN A 339 -13.88 -17.30 -2.70
CA ASN A 339 -14.65 -16.07 -2.80
C ASN A 339 -16.13 -16.27 -2.40
N VAL A 340 -16.44 -17.39 -1.73
CA VAL A 340 -17.79 -17.71 -1.26
C VAL A 340 -17.74 -18.03 0.23
N MET A 341 -18.57 -17.36 1.00
CA MET A 341 -18.87 -17.73 2.39
C MET A 341 -20.32 -18.19 2.51
N ILE A 342 -20.54 -19.17 3.37
CA ILE A 342 -21.86 -19.70 3.67
C ILE A 342 -22.13 -19.61 5.17
N LYS A 343 -23.38 -19.42 5.53
CA LYS A 343 -23.86 -19.57 6.91
C LYS A 343 -24.86 -20.71 6.95
N MET A 344 -24.47 -21.78 7.63
CA MET A 344 -25.33 -22.93 7.89
C MET A 344 -26.38 -22.53 8.94
N CYS A 345 -27.59 -23.06 8.82
CA CYS A 345 -28.58 -22.91 9.89
C CYS A 345 -28.25 -23.89 11.01
N GLU A 346 -28.38 -23.44 12.26
CA GLU A 346 -28.36 -24.35 13.39
C GLU A 346 -29.65 -25.17 13.38
N ASP A 347 -29.51 -26.49 13.49
CA ASP A 347 -30.60 -27.46 13.51
C ASP A 347 -31.53 -27.24 14.71
N GLY A 348 -32.85 -27.29 14.48
CA GLY A 348 -33.79 -27.70 15.54
C GLY A 348 -35.18 -27.07 15.59
N GLN A 349 -35.47 -25.99 14.86
CA GLN A 349 -36.83 -25.43 14.82
C GLN A 349 -37.24 -25.01 13.41
N GLU A 350 -38.27 -25.67 12.88
CA GLU A 350 -38.95 -25.24 11.67
C GLU A 350 -39.61 -23.85 11.86
N PRO A 351 -39.62 -22.99 10.81
CA PRO A 351 -38.95 -23.20 9.54
C PRO A 351 -37.46 -22.86 9.64
N ALA A 352 -36.62 -23.80 9.18
CA ALA A 352 -35.20 -23.57 8.96
C ALA A 352 -35.04 -22.31 8.09
N ARG A 353 -34.32 -21.31 8.59
CA ARG A 353 -34.01 -20.12 7.78
C ARG A 353 -33.23 -20.57 6.52
N PRO A 354 -33.29 -19.81 5.41
CA PRO A 354 -32.53 -20.18 4.22
C PRO A 354 -31.02 -20.13 4.50
N LEU A 355 -30.28 -21.07 3.92
CA LEU A 355 -28.82 -21.00 3.76
C LEU A 355 -28.46 -19.61 3.24
N GLN A 356 -27.58 -18.89 3.95
CA GLN A 356 -27.11 -17.61 3.45
C GLN A 356 -25.78 -17.80 2.73
N VAL A 357 -25.69 -17.25 1.52
CA VAL A 357 -24.48 -17.23 0.70
C VAL A 357 -24.04 -15.79 0.54
N ARG A 358 -22.74 -15.53 0.74
CA ARG A 358 -22.12 -14.23 0.53
C ARG A 358 -20.94 -14.38 -0.42
N PHE A 359 -21.00 -13.64 -1.51
CA PHE A 359 -19.91 -13.50 -2.46
C PHE A 359 -18.92 -12.45 -1.96
N LEU A 360 -17.63 -12.73 -2.12
CA LEU A 360 -16.50 -11.93 -1.64
C LEU A 360 -15.58 -11.58 -2.81
N ASP A 361 -14.74 -10.56 -2.62
CA ASP A 361 -13.66 -10.22 -3.55
C ASP A 361 -14.11 -9.68 -4.92
N PHE A 362 -14.74 -8.50 -4.90
CA PHE A 362 -15.30 -7.83 -6.08
C PHE A 362 -14.27 -7.10 -6.97
N ASP A 363 -12.96 -7.31 -6.79
CA ASP A 363 -11.94 -6.50 -7.46
C ASP A 363 -12.05 -6.53 -8.99
N TRP A 364 -12.56 -7.63 -9.56
CA TRP A 364 -12.70 -7.83 -11.00
C TRP A 364 -14.15 -7.70 -11.48
N SER A 365 -15.07 -7.44 -10.56
CA SER A 365 -16.49 -7.34 -10.87
C SER A 365 -16.84 -6.10 -11.67
N GLY A 366 -18.02 -6.12 -12.28
CA GLY A 366 -18.57 -4.96 -12.95
C GLY A 366 -19.81 -5.30 -13.75
N LEU A 367 -20.17 -4.41 -14.67
CA LEU A 367 -21.36 -4.56 -15.52
C LEU A 367 -21.11 -5.55 -16.67
N VAL A 368 -22.13 -6.33 -17.00
CA VAL A 368 -22.15 -7.21 -18.18
C VAL A 368 -21.87 -6.39 -19.45
N GLY A 369 -20.98 -6.89 -20.31
CA GLY A 369 -20.65 -6.25 -21.59
C GLY A 369 -19.67 -5.07 -21.49
N GLN A 370 -19.40 -4.55 -20.29
CA GLN A 370 -18.42 -3.47 -20.05
C GLN A 370 -17.15 -3.99 -19.39
N THR A 371 -17.30 -4.96 -18.49
CA THR A 371 -16.19 -5.54 -17.71
C THR A 371 -15.36 -6.46 -18.57
N ARG A 372 -14.03 -6.31 -18.51
CA ARG A 372 -13.07 -7.16 -19.24
C ARG A 372 -12.12 -7.83 -18.27
N LEU A 373 -11.72 -9.06 -18.60
CA LEU A 373 -10.79 -9.83 -17.79
C LEU A 373 -9.41 -9.15 -17.74
N PRO A 374 -8.74 -9.09 -16.57
CA PRO A 374 -7.51 -8.33 -16.40
C PRO A 374 -6.36 -8.82 -17.29
N PRO A 375 -5.42 -7.94 -17.67
CA PRO A 375 -4.38 -8.27 -18.63
C PRO A 375 -3.32 -9.27 -18.15
N PHE A 376 -3.23 -9.45 -16.84
CA PHE A 376 -2.32 -10.38 -16.18
C PHE A 376 -3.01 -11.69 -15.78
N MET A 377 -4.29 -11.86 -16.11
CA MET A 377 -5.03 -13.07 -15.78
C MET A 377 -4.58 -14.23 -16.68
N ARG A 378 -4.33 -15.40 -16.08
CA ARG A 378 -4.14 -16.65 -16.85
C ARG A 378 -5.49 -17.15 -17.34
N GLU A 379 -5.52 -17.71 -18.55
CA GLU A 379 -6.72 -18.37 -19.06
C GLU A 379 -7.10 -19.54 -18.14
N ARG A 380 -8.29 -19.46 -17.54
CA ARG A 380 -8.83 -20.51 -16.65
C ARG A 380 -9.86 -21.38 -17.36
N LEU A 381 -10.55 -20.81 -18.34
CA LEU A 381 -11.54 -21.45 -19.18
C LEU A 381 -11.24 -21.12 -20.65
N PRO A 382 -11.37 -22.09 -21.57
CA PRO A 382 -11.17 -21.85 -22.99
C PRO A 382 -11.99 -20.66 -23.51
N GLY A 383 -11.35 -19.75 -24.22
CA GLY A 383 -11.99 -18.58 -24.82
C GLY A 383 -12.17 -17.38 -23.87
N TYR A 384 -11.79 -17.51 -22.60
CA TYR A 384 -11.83 -16.44 -21.61
C TYR A 384 -10.41 -15.99 -21.23
N THR A 385 -9.82 -15.22 -22.15
CA THR A 385 -8.45 -14.69 -22.04
C THR A 385 -8.44 -13.20 -21.67
N THR A 386 -7.23 -12.65 -21.49
CA THR A 386 -6.98 -11.23 -21.27
C THR A 386 -7.81 -10.33 -22.19
N GLY A 387 -8.53 -9.38 -21.59
CA GLY A 387 -9.29 -8.37 -22.33
C GLY A 387 -10.64 -8.85 -22.87
N VAL A 388 -10.95 -10.16 -22.80
CA VAL A 388 -12.27 -10.69 -23.16
C VAL A 388 -13.32 -10.17 -22.16
N ALA A 389 -14.52 -9.91 -22.64
CA ALA A 389 -15.62 -9.47 -21.78
C ALA A 389 -16.00 -10.57 -20.79
N ALA A 390 -16.09 -10.21 -19.50
CA ALA A 390 -16.61 -11.12 -18.49
C ALA A 390 -18.13 -11.26 -18.67
N THR A 391 -18.64 -12.49 -18.55
CA THR A 391 -20.05 -12.83 -18.73
C THR A 391 -20.58 -13.56 -17.49
N GLN A 392 -21.90 -13.64 -17.36
CA GLN A 392 -22.51 -14.43 -16.29
C GLN A 392 -22.32 -15.94 -16.51
N GLU A 393 -22.22 -16.35 -17.77
CA GLU A 393 -21.86 -17.72 -18.13
C GLU A 393 -20.44 -18.06 -17.69
N TYR A 394 -19.49 -17.12 -17.85
CA TYR A 394 -18.13 -17.26 -17.34
C TYR A 394 -18.10 -17.53 -15.85
N ASP A 395 -18.81 -16.74 -15.04
CA ASP A 395 -18.88 -16.93 -13.58
C ASP A 395 -19.40 -18.33 -13.21
N ARG A 396 -20.48 -18.79 -13.85
CA ARG A 396 -21.07 -20.12 -13.62
C ARG A 396 -20.14 -21.25 -14.06
N ALA A 397 -19.51 -21.11 -15.23
CA ALA A 397 -18.56 -22.09 -15.75
C ALA A 397 -17.31 -22.16 -14.86
N LEU A 398 -16.85 -21.02 -14.35
CA LEU A 398 -15.68 -20.96 -13.48
C LEU A 398 -15.97 -21.64 -12.14
N TRP A 399 -17.15 -21.40 -11.55
CA TRP A 399 -17.60 -22.10 -10.36
C TRP A 399 -17.66 -23.62 -10.56
N ARG A 400 -18.23 -24.10 -11.67
CA ARG A 400 -18.28 -25.55 -11.98
C ARG A 400 -16.88 -26.15 -12.10
N LEU A 401 -15.97 -25.47 -12.79
CA LEU A 401 -14.57 -25.90 -12.91
C LEU A 401 -13.88 -25.99 -11.53
N GLU A 402 -14.12 -25.03 -10.66
CA GLU A 402 -13.60 -25.00 -9.28
C GLU A 402 -14.14 -26.16 -8.44
N MET A 403 -15.39 -26.57 -8.68
CA MET A 403 -15.99 -27.74 -8.02
C MET A 403 -15.42 -29.06 -8.54
N GLU A 404 -15.08 -29.15 -9.83
CA GLU A 404 -14.49 -30.34 -10.44
C GLU A 404 -13.03 -30.58 -10.03
N LYS A 405 -12.24 -29.52 -9.89
CA LYS A 405 -10.80 -29.64 -9.63
C LYS A 405 -10.43 -30.03 -8.21
N GLY A 406 -11.33 -29.86 -7.23
CA GLY A 406 -10.99 -29.98 -5.80
C GLY A 406 -9.94 -28.93 -5.37
N ASP A 407 -9.75 -28.74 -4.06
CA ASP A 407 -8.90 -27.67 -3.51
C ASP A 407 -7.50 -27.66 -4.14
N SER A 408 -7.24 -26.67 -5.02
CA SER A 408 -5.91 -26.37 -5.59
C SER A 408 -5.28 -25.15 -4.91
#